data_AF-A0A537M3B8-F1
#
_entry.id   AF-A0A537M3B8-F1
#
_cell.length_a   1.000
_cell.length_b   1.000
_cell.length_c   1.000
_cell.angle_alpha   90.00
_cell.angle_beta   90.00
_cell.angle_gamma   90.00
#
_symmetry.space_group_name_H-M   'P 1'
#
loop_
_entity.id
_entity.type
_entity.pdbx_description
1 polymer ?
#
loop_
_entity_poly.entity_id
_entity_poly.type
_entity_poly.pdbx_seq_one_letter_code
_entity_poly.pdbx_strand_id
1 'polypeptide(L)' 'MAVDYICDTCGGSEVSRDAWAAWDTEQQLWVLGAAFDYAYCHDCDEETNLVEVDLQTREPTAG' A
#
# COMPACT_ATOMS: atom_id res chain seq x y z
N MET A 1 -4.92 17.06 1.63
CA MET A 1 -4.58 16.49 0.32
C MET A 1 -4.63 14.99 0.50
N ALA A 2 -5.34 14.27 -0.34
CA ALA A 2 -5.40 12.80 -0.29
C ALA A 2 -4.29 12.27 -1.21
N VAL A 3 -3.62 11.21 -0.78
CA VAL A 3 -2.52 10.61 -1.53
C VAL A 3 -2.89 9.20 -1.96
N ASP A 4 -2.24 8.74 -3.02
CA ASP A 4 -2.26 7.36 -3.47
C ASP A 4 -0.83 6.81 -3.49
N TYR A 5 -0.69 5.50 -3.34
CA TYR A 5 0.60 4.82 -3.50
C TYR A 5 0.55 3.95 -4.74
N ILE A 6 1.54 4.11 -5.61
CA ILE A 6 1.64 3.34 -6.85
C ILE A 6 2.97 2.60 -6.91
N CYS A 7 2.99 1.51 -7.67
CA CYS A 7 4.20 0.77 -8.03
C CYS A 7 5.12 1.67 -8.87
N ASP A 8 6.40 1.74 -8.50
CA ASP A 8 7.41 2.51 -9.27
C ASP A 8 7.63 1.99 -10.70
N THR A 9 7.27 0.73 -10.94
CA THR A 9 7.59 -0.01 -12.16
C THR A 9 6.44 0.03 -13.16
N CYS A 10 5.22 -0.33 -12.74
CA CYS A 10 4.05 -0.34 -13.63
C CYS A 10 3.12 0.86 -13.47
N GLY A 11 3.26 1.64 -12.39
CA GLY A 11 2.33 2.72 -12.05
C GLY A 11 0.97 2.26 -11.53
N GLY A 12 0.76 0.94 -11.37
CA GLY A 12 -0.45 0.36 -10.79
C GLY A 12 -0.61 0.68 -9.31
N SER A 13 -1.86 0.76 -8.84
CA SER A 13 -2.20 1.07 -7.44
C SER A 13 -2.54 -0.16 -6.61
N GLU A 14 -2.53 -1.37 -7.18
CA GLU A 14 -2.69 -2.60 -6.40
C GLU A 14 -1.35 -2.95 -5.73
N VAL A 15 -1.05 -2.21 -4.65
CA VAL A 15 0.19 -2.33 -3.90
C VAL A 15 -0.07 -2.59 -2.42
N SER A 16 0.82 -3.33 -1.78
CA SER A 16 0.82 -3.58 -0.34
C SER A 16 2.20 -3.34 0.27
N ARG A 17 2.20 -3.14 1.59
CA ARG A 17 3.40 -2.94 2.39
C ARG A 17 3.40 -3.95 3.53
N ASP A 18 4.55 -4.53 3.82
CA ASP A 18 4.67 -5.46 4.94
C ASP A 18 4.43 -4.74 6.26
N ALA A 19 3.82 -5.44 7.21
CA ALA A 19 3.49 -4.88 8.50
C ALA A 19 3.26 -5.96 9.54
N TRP A 20 3.48 -5.61 10.81
CA TRP A 20 3.02 -6.44 11.92
C TRP A 20 1.78 -5.84 12.56
N ALA A 21 0.90 -6.73 13.01
CA ALA A 21 -0.25 -6.39 13.82
C ALA A 21 -0.22 -7.20 15.12
N ALA A 22 -0.68 -6.61 16.22
CA ALA A 22 -0.90 -7.32 17.48
C ALA A 22 -2.39 -7.56 17.71
N TRP A 23 -2.69 -8.66 18.38
CA TRP A 23 -4.04 -8.93 18.83
C TRP A 23 -4.36 -8.06 20.05
N ASP A 24 -5.36 -7.20 19.93
CA ASP A 24 -5.92 -6.44 21.05
C ASP A 24 -7.06 -7.26 21.68
N THR A 25 -6.85 -7.69 22.93
CA THR A 25 -7.83 -8.52 23.66
C THR A 25 -9.05 -7.75 24.14
N GLU A 26 -8.97 -6.44 24.35
CA GLU A 26 -10.11 -5.64 24.79
C GLU A 26 -11.05 -5.35 23.62
N GLN A 27 -10.46 -5.03 22.47
CA GLN A 27 -11.17 -4.68 21.25
C GLN A 27 -11.48 -5.90 20.37
N GLN A 28 -10.86 -7.06 20.65
CA GLN A 28 -11.00 -8.30 19.88
C GLN A 28 -10.71 -8.11 18.39
N LEU A 29 -9.63 -7.40 18.09
CA LEU A 29 -9.22 -7.09 16.73
C LEU A 29 -7.70 -7.05 16.59
N TRP A 30 -7.21 -7.25 15.36
CA TRP A 30 -5.82 -7.03 15.01
C TRP A 30 -5.56 -5.53 14.83
N VAL A 31 -4.66 -4.97 15.64
CA VAL A 31 -4.24 -3.57 15.55
C VAL A 31 -2.90 -3.50 14.83
N LEU A 32 -2.83 -2.69 13.78
CA LEU A 32 -1.58 -2.41 13.07
C LEU A 32 -0.57 -1.74 14.02
N GLY A 33 0.59 -2.35 14.21
CA GLY A 33 1.63 -1.82 15.09
C GLY A 33 2.63 -0.95 14.34
N ALA A 34 3.22 -1.49 13.28
CA ALA A 34 4.07 -0.74 12.37
C ALA A 34 4.06 -1.38 10.98
N ALA A 35 4.27 -0.56 9.97
CA ALA A 35 4.56 -1.00 8.61
C ALA A 35 6.07 -0.90 8.34
N PHE A 36 6.61 -1.75 7.47
CA PHE A 36 8.04 -1.84 7.11
C PHE A 36 8.27 -1.50 5.64
N ASP A 37 9.50 -1.24 5.23
CA ASP A 37 9.76 -0.70 3.88
C ASP A 37 9.58 -1.72 2.74
N TYR A 38 9.43 -3.01 3.05
CA TYR A 38 9.09 -4.01 2.04
C TYR A 38 7.71 -3.72 1.45
N ALA A 39 7.64 -3.64 0.13
CA ALA A 39 6.42 -3.42 -0.61
C ALA A 39 6.31 -4.35 -1.82
N TYR A 40 5.06 -4.65 -2.20
CA TYR A 40 4.75 -5.62 -3.22
C TYR A 40 3.67 -5.07 -4.16
N CYS A 41 3.84 -5.27 -5.45
CA CYS A 41 2.86 -4.92 -6.47
C CYS A 41 2.11 -6.17 -6.93
N HIS A 42 0.79 -6.19 -6.73
CA HIS A 42 -0.06 -7.30 -7.14
C HIS A 42 -0.30 -7.35 -8.66
N ASP A 43 -0.20 -6.21 -9.35
CA ASP A 43 -0.26 -6.17 -10.82
C ASP A 43 0.99 -6.79 -11.48
N CYS A 44 2.16 -6.58 -10.86
CA CYS A 44 3.44 -7.13 -11.34
C CYS A 44 3.73 -8.54 -10.78
N ASP A 45 3.08 -8.91 -9.68
CA ASP A 45 3.39 -10.10 -8.87
C ASP A 45 4.86 -10.12 -8.37
N GLU A 46 5.42 -8.94 -8.04
CA GLU A 46 6.82 -8.78 -7.62
C GLU A 46 7.00 -7.68 -6.55
N GLU A 47 8.15 -7.69 -5.85
CA GLU A 47 8.61 -6.60 -4.96
C GLU A 47 8.72 -5.27 -5.73
N THR A 48 8.40 -4.16 -5.07
CA THR A 48 8.50 -2.81 -5.66
C THR A 48 8.81 -1.75 -4.60
N ASN A 49 9.12 -0.52 -5.03
CA ASN A 49 9.03 0.66 -4.16
C ASN A 49 7.70 1.39 -4.40
N LEU A 50 7.18 2.01 -3.33
CA LEU A 50 5.95 2.80 -3.40
C LEU A 50 6.26 4.25 -3.71
N VAL A 51 5.58 4.81 -4.71
CA VAL A 51 5.61 6.23 -5.04
C VAL A 51 4.32 6.87 -4.53
N GLU A 52 4.46 7.88 -3.68
CA GLU A 52 3.34 8.70 -3.22
C GLU A 52 2.97 9.73 -4.30
N VAL A 53 1.70 9.75 -4.69
CA VAL A 53 1.16 10.70 -5.67
C VAL A 53 -0.08 11.41 -5.12
N ASP A 54 -0.35 12.62 -5.61
CA ASP A 54 -1.59 13.32 -5.27
C ASP A 54 -2.79 12.62 -5.93
N LEU A 55 -3.78 12.25 -5.13
CA LEU A 55 -4.95 11.49 -5.59
C LEU A 55 -5.81 12.29 -6.60
N GLN A 56 -5.76 13.62 -6.58
CA GLN A 56 -6.53 14.45 -7.51
C GLN A 56 -5.85 14.57 -8.88
N THR A 57 -4.52 14.41 -8.91
CA THR A 57 -3.70 14.56 -10.11
C THR A 57 -3.39 13.21 -10.76
N ARG A 58 -3.60 12.09 -10.07
CA ARG A 58 -3.45 10.76 -10.67
C ARG A 58 -4.46 10.58 -11.81
N GLU A 59 -3.99 10.13 -12.97
CA GLU A 59 -4.88 9.68 -14.04
C GLU A 59 -5.61 8.42 -13.54
N PRO A 60 -6.94 8.32 -13.67
CA PRO A 60 -7.66 7.15 -13.19
C PRO A 60 -7.21 5.91 -13.97
N THR A 61 -6.61 4.96 -13.27
CA THR A 61 -6.28 3.64 -13.82
C THR A 61 -7.58 2.96 -14.26
N ALA A 62 -7.70 2.68 -15.56
CA ALA A 62 -8.85 1.96 -16.10
C ALA A 62 -8.84 0.53 -15.53
N GLY A 63 -9.80 0.24 -14.65
CA GLY A 63 -10.04 -1.11 -14.12
C GLY A 63 -10.68 -2.05 -15.12
#